data_AF-A0A450ZFD0-F1
#
_entry.id   AF-A0A450ZFD0-F1
#
_cell.length_a   1.000
_cell.length_b   1.000
_cell.length_c   1.000
_cell.angle_alpha   90.00
_cell.angle_beta   90.00
_cell.angle_gamma   90.00
#
_symmetry.space_group_name_H-M   'P 1'
#
loop_
_entity.id
_entity.type
_entity.pdbx_description
1 polymer ?
#
loop_
_entity_poly.entity_id
_entity_poly.type
_entity_poly.pdbx_seq_one_letter_code
_entity_poly.pdbx_strand_id
1 'polypeptide(L)' 'MIVFEHKDYRHSGSKVLHTLRTIDFIGKSIRHIPPHYFNVIRHFGILASRMKKQCKEISDRILESPPAPWED' A
#
# COMPACT_ATOMS: atom_id res chain seq x y z
N MET A 1 15.11 -7.30 -2.05
CA MET A 1 13.96 -8.18 -1.78
C MET A 1 13.61 -8.02 -0.30
N ILE A 2 12.34 -7.90 0.03
CA ILE A 2 11.85 -7.70 1.40
C ILE A 2 10.92 -8.87 1.74
N VAL A 3 11.09 -9.43 2.92
CA VAL A 3 10.23 -10.50 3.47
C VAL A 3 9.60 -9.99 4.76
N PHE A 4 8.29 -10.14 4.89
CA PHE A 4 7.56 -9.74 6.10
C PHE A 4 6.38 -10.66 6.34
N GLU A 5 5.99 -10.78 7.60
CA GLU A 5 4.79 -11.50 8.02
C GLU A 5 3.59 -10.53 7.99
N HIS A 6 2.46 -10.97 7.44
CA HIS A 6 1.21 -10.22 7.54
C HIS A 6 0.03 -11.14 7.87
N LYS A 7 -1.06 -10.54 8.35
CA LYS A 7 -2.30 -11.23 8.65
C LYS A 7 -3.15 -11.34 7.39
N ASP A 8 -3.39 -12.56 6.93
CA ASP A 8 -4.25 -12.83 5.79
C ASP A 8 -5.72 -12.85 6.22
N TYR A 9 -6.40 -11.72 6.06
CA TYR A 9 -7.81 -11.58 6.40
C TYR A 9 -8.74 -12.37 5.47
N ARG A 10 -8.29 -12.82 4.28
CA ARG A 10 -9.06 -13.69 3.38
C ARG A 10 -9.12 -15.11 3.92
N HIS A 11 -8.04 -15.57 4.55
CA HIS A 11 -7.93 -16.91 5.16
C HIS A 11 -7.93 -16.84 6.69
N SER A 12 -9.04 -16.38 7.26
CA SER A 12 -9.32 -16.40 8.71
C SER A 12 -8.34 -15.64 9.61
N GLY A 13 -7.54 -14.74 9.04
CA GLY A 13 -6.56 -13.97 9.80
C GLY A 13 -5.33 -14.78 10.21
N SER A 14 -5.01 -15.85 9.46
CA SER A 14 -3.75 -16.58 9.62
C SER A 14 -2.56 -15.68 9.31
N LYS A 15 -1.40 -15.97 9.90
CA LYS A 15 -0.18 -15.22 9.60
C LYS A 15 0.59 -15.91 8.48
N VAL A 16 0.98 -15.15 7.47
CA VAL A 16 1.67 -15.66 6.29
C VAL A 16 2.88 -14.80 5.94
N LEU A 17 3.96 -15.45 5.49
CA LEU A 17 5.14 -14.77 4.98
C LEU A 17 4.89 -14.29 3.55
N HIS A 18 5.18 -13.03 3.30
CA HIS A 18 5.07 -12.40 1.99
C HIS A 18 6.41 -11.84 1.56
N THR A 19 6.73 -12.01 0.28
CA THR A 19 8.01 -11.61 -0.31
C THR A 19 7.76 -10.70 -1.48
N LEU A 20 8.39 -9.52 -1.47
CA LEU A 20 8.27 -8.51 -2.51
C LEU A 20 9.63 -8.01 -2.97
N ARG A 21 9.68 -7.46 -4.19
CA ARG A 21 10.82 -6.62 -4.58
C ARG A 21 10.79 -5.36 -3.72
N THR A 22 11.97 -4.82 -3.43
CA THR A 22 12.11 -3.63 -2.57
C THR A 22 11.32 -2.44 -3.12
N ILE A 23 11.31 -2.25 -4.45
CA ILE A 23 10.57 -1.17 -5.09
C ILE A 23 9.05 -1.33 -4.96
N ASP A 24 8.54 -2.57 -5.02
CA ASP A 24 7.11 -2.85 -4.86
C ASP A 24 6.69 -2.62 -3.40
N PHE A 25 7.55 -2.98 -2.44
CA PHE A 25 7.33 -2.72 -1.02
C PHE A 25 7.27 -1.21 -0.73
N ILE A 26 8.26 -0.44 -1.19
CA ILE A 26 8.27 1.02 -1.07
C ILE A 26 7.03 1.62 -1.75
N GLY A 27 6.68 1.11 -2.94
CA GLY A 27 5.49 1.53 -3.65
C GLY A 27 4.20 1.28 -2.90
N LYS A 28 4.03 0.12 -2.27
CA LYS A 28 2.88 -0.19 -1.40
C LYS A 28 2.87 0.71 -0.15
N SER A 29 4.02 1.00 0.46
CA SER A 29 4.11 1.91 1.62
C SER A 29 3.73 3.35 1.28
N ILE A 30 4.13 3.84 0.11
CA ILE A 30 3.78 5.19 -0.37
C ILE A 30 2.30 5.23 -0.78
N ARG A 31 1.82 4.19 -1.49
CA ARG A 31 0.47 4.15 -2.06
C ARG A 31 -0.63 3.86 -1.07
N HIS A 32 -0.36 3.45 0.18
CA HIS A 32 -1.37 2.97 1.14
C HIS A 32 -2.40 4.05 1.52
N ILE A 33 -3.24 4.43 0.55
CA ILE A 33 -4.62 4.84 0.69
C ILE A 33 -5.33 3.55 1.06
N PRO A 34 -5.93 3.47 2.24
CA PRO A 34 -6.56 2.24 2.67
C PRO A 34 -7.63 1.79 1.66
N PRO A 35 -7.77 0.48 1.38
CA PRO A 35 -8.96 -0.04 0.69
C PRO A 35 -10.21 0.44 1.44
N HIS A 36 -11.36 0.42 0.74
CA HIS A 36 -12.66 0.55 1.39
C HIS A 36 -12.59 -0.38 2.63
N TYR A 37 -12.78 0.14 3.85
CA TYR A 37 -12.67 -0.57 5.15
C TYR A 37 -11.34 -0.57 5.94
N PHE A 38 -10.19 -0.08 5.45
CA PHE A 38 -9.02 0.09 6.34
C PHE A 38 -9.08 1.47 7.07
N ASN A 39 -9.36 1.44 8.38
CA ASN A 39 -9.57 2.66 9.18
C ASN A 39 -8.29 3.38 9.63
N VAL A 40 -7.13 2.82 9.36
CA VAL A 40 -5.84 3.23 9.93
C VAL A 40 -4.97 3.52 8.71
N ILE A 41 -4.78 4.74 8.21
CA ILE A 41 -4.15 5.91 8.80
C ILE A 41 -4.66 7.12 7.98
N ARG A 42 -5.93 7.49 8.14
CA ARG A 42 -6.53 8.58 7.33
C ARG A 42 -6.00 9.97 7.71
N HIS A 43 -5.39 10.06 8.89
CA HIS A 43 -5.00 11.32 9.53
C HIS A 43 -3.48 11.53 9.62
N PHE A 44 -2.67 10.57 9.15
CA PHE A 44 -1.22 10.68 9.21
C PHE A 44 -0.58 10.32 7.87
N GLY A 45 0.44 11.06 7.47
CA GLY A 45 1.23 10.81 6.26
C GLY A 45 0.98 11.80 5.11
N ILE A 46 1.80 11.67 4.06
CA ILE A 46 1.81 12.53 2.86
C ILE A 46 0.42 12.59 2.19
N LEU A 47 -0.36 11.51 2.31
CA LEU A 47 -1.69 11.38 1.73
C LEU A 47 -2.83 11.95 2.59
N ALA A 48 -2.56 12.34 3.84
CA ALA A 48 -3.49 13.08 4.70
C ALA A 48 -3.33 14.61 4.54
N SER A 49 -2.34 15.06 3.76
CA SER A 49 -2.06 16.46 3.50
C SER A 49 -2.94 17.03 2.38
N ARG A 50 -3.05 18.36 2.31
CA ARG A 50 -3.66 19.08 1.16
C ARG A 50 -2.97 18.74 -0.18
N MET A 51 -1.75 18.21 -0.14
CA MET A 51 -0.96 17.82 -1.31
C MET A 51 -1.21 16.39 -1.78
N LYS A 52 -2.17 15.65 -1.17
CA LYS A 52 -2.51 14.26 -1.51
C LYS A 52 -2.55 13.99 -3.02
N LYS A 53 -3.19 14.88 -3.79
CA LYS A 53 -3.33 14.72 -5.25
C LYS A 53 -1.98 14.74 -5.97
N GLN A 54 -1.14 15.73 -5.66
CA GLN A 54 0.20 15.89 -6.25
C GLN A 54 1.11 14.72 -5.86
N CYS A 55 1.08 14.32 -4.59
CA CYS A 55 1.88 13.20 -4.12
C CYS A 55 1.42 11.86 -4.72
N LYS A 56 0.12 11.68 -4.95
CA LYS A 56 -0.41 10.51 -5.68
C LYS A 56 0.12 10.47 -7.11
N GLU A 57 0.04 11.58 -7.85
CA GLU A 57 0.55 11.66 -9.23
C GLU A 57 2.06 11.37 -9.32
N ILE A 58 2.86 11.91 -8.40
CA ILE A 58 4.31 11.63 -8.32
C ILE A 58 4.55 10.15 -8.03
N SER A 59 3.79 9.56 -7.09
CA SER A 59 3.92 8.15 -6.73
C SER A 59 3.54 7.23 -7.88
N ASP A 60 2.45 7.52 -8.59
CA ASP A 60 2.00 6.75 -9.75
C ASP A 60 3.03 6.81 -10.89
N ARG A 61 3.69 7.95 -11.10
CA ARG A 61 4.76 8.12 -12.10
C ARG A 61 6.04 7.34 -11.74
N ILE A 62 6.43 7.33 -10.47
CA ILE A 62 7.66 6.67 -10.00
C ILE A 62 7.51 5.15 -9.97
N LEU A 63 6.30 4.65 -9.76
CA LEU A 63 6.05 3.22 -9.50
C LEU A 63 5.67 2.40 -10.74
N GLU A 64 5.73 2.99 -11.94
CA GLU A 64 5.59 2.38 -13.29
C GLU A 64 4.36 1.47 -13.55
N SER A 65 3.47 1.24 -12.60
CA SER A 65 2.25 0.47 -12.84
C SER A 65 1.15 0.80 -11.81
N PRO A 66 -0.12 0.94 -12.24
CA PRO A 66 -1.25 0.93 -11.32
C PRO A 66 -1.28 -0.42 -10.58
N PRO A 67 -1.60 -0.46 -9.27
CA PRO A 67 -1.86 -1.74 -8.61
C PRO A 67 -2.97 -2.48 -9.37
N ALA A 68 -2.84 -3.81 -9.51
CA ALA A 68 -3.86 -4.62 -10.15
C ALA A 68 -5.22 -4.42 -9.43
N PRO A 69 -6.36 -4.40 -10.12
CA PRO A 69 -7.66 -4.02 -9.54
C PRO A 69 -8.20 -4.95 -8.44
N TRP A 70 -7.45 -5.98 -8.06
CA TRP A 70 -7.83 -7.07 -7.15
C TRP A 70 -6.79 -7.37 -6.07
N GLU A 71 -5.77 -6.53 -5.92
CA GLU A 71 -5.04 -6.43 -4.64
C GLU A 71 -5.89 -5.60 -3.65
N ASP A 72 -7.05 -6.15 -3.30
CA ASP A 72 -7.95 -5.72 -2.21
C ASP A 72 -7.44 -6.19 -0.84
#